data_AF-A0A9E5T6F4-F1
#
_entry.id   AF-A0A9E5T6F4-F1
#
_cell.length_a   1.000
_cell.length_b   1.000
_cell.length_c   1.000
_cell.angle_alpha   90.00
_cell.angle_beta   90.00
_cell.angle_gamma   90.00
#
_symmetry.space_group_name_H-M   'P 1'
#
loop_
_entity.id
_entity.type
_entity.pdbx_description
1 polymer ?
#
loop_
_entity_poly.entity_id
_entity_poly.type
_entity_poly.pdbx_seq_one_letter_code
_entity_poly.pdbx_strand_id
1 'polypeptide(L)'
;QDRETTERALQWIGLWLRDLLLIKLGHMGSLMVAQTPSPAVSAIAGFLRVEQIVALAGRIHWIRTSLIRNINRQLALEALLLQLRDEIRSE
;
A
#
# COMPACT_ATOMS: atom_id res chain seq x y z
N GLN A 1 6.29 -22.06 -0.37
CA GLN A 1 5.85 -21.38 0.87
C GLN A 1 6.04 -19.87 0.78
N ASP A 2 7.21 -19.37 0.35
CA ASP A 2 7.54 -17.93 0.35
C ASP A 2 6.75 -17.06 -0.67
N ARG A 3 6.40 -17.64 -1.83
CA ARG A 3 5.59 -16.97 -2.87
C ARG A 3 4.20 -16.58 -2.39
N GLU A 4 3.51 -17.50 -1.75
CA GLU A 4 2.12 -17.30 -1.32
C GLU A 4 2.04 -16.27 -0.19
N THR A 5 3.02 -16.29 0.73
CA THR A 5 3.17 -15.28 1.77
C THR A 5 3.42 -13.89 1.18
N THR A 6 4.26 -13.79 0.16
CA THR A 6 4.56 -12.52 -0.52
C THR A 6 3.33 -11.97 -1.25
N GLU A 7 2.61 -12.82 -1.98
CA GLU A 7 1.40 -12.40 -2.70
C GLU A 7 0.30 -11.95 -1.72
N ARG A 8 0.12 -12.66 -0.59
CA ARG A 8 -0.79 -12.23 0.48
C ARG A 8 -0.34 -10.91 1.12
N ALA A 9 0.95 -10.72 1.37
CA ALA A 9 1.47 -9.48 1.94
C ALA A 9 1.21 -8.29 1.00
N LEU A 10 1.49 -8.44 -0.29
CA LEU A 10 1.20 -7.39 -1.29
C LEU A 10 -0.29 -7.10 -1.43
N GLN A 11 -1.13 -8.13 -1.33
CA GLN A 11 -2.59 -7.95 -1.29
C GLN A 11 -3.00 -7.15 -0.06
N TRP A 12 -2.46 -7.46 1.11
CA TRP A 12 -2.70 -6.71 2.35
C TRP A 12 -2.27 -5.24 2.22
N ILE A 13 -1.08 -4.96 1.69
CA ILE A 13 -0.61 -3.58 1.51
C ILE A 13 -1.52 -2.83 0.51
N GLY A 14 -1.95 -3.49 -0.57
CA GLY A 14 -2.90 -2.89 -1.53
C GLY A 14 -4.24 -2.53 -0.90
N LEU A 15 -4.76 -3.38 -0.03
CA LEU A 15 -5.98 -3.10 0.73
C LEU A 15 -5.79 -1.93 1.72
N TRP A 16 -4.63 -1.85 2.37
CA TRP A 16 -4.30 -0.73 3.26
C TRP A 16 -4.24 0.60 2.51
N LEU A 17 -3.62 0.65 1.33
CA LEU A 17 -3.60 1.87 0.51
C LEU A 17 -5.00 2.30 0.07
N ARG A 18 -5.86 1.33 -0.27
CA ARG A 18 -7.27 1.61 -0.57
C ARG A 18 -7.99 2.21 0.64
N ASP A 19 -7.78 1.64 1.83
CA ASP A 19 -8.40 2.15 3.05
C ASP A 19 -7.90 3.56 3.40
N LEU A 20 -6.61 3.86 3.20
CA LEU A 20 -6.07 5.22 3.33
C LEU A 20 -6.71 6.20 2.35
N LEU A 21 -6.93 5.77 1.10
CA LEU A 21 -7.64 6.57 0.10
C LEU A 21 -9.10 6.83 0.51
N LEU A 22 -9.80 5.82 1.01
CA LEU A 22 -11.17 5.96 1.51
C LEU A 22 -11.24 6.99 2.65
N ILE A 23 -10.32 6.93 3.62
CA ILE A 23 -10.22 7.91 4.71
C ILE A 23 -10.00 9.33 4.14
N LYS A 24 -9.08 9.49 3.18
CA LYS A 24 -8.81 10.78 2.51
C LYS A 24 -10.02 11.35 1.79
N LEU A 25 -10.85 10.48 1.21
CA LEU A 25 -12.10 10.85 0.55
C LEU A 25 -13.27 11.05 1.53
N GLY A 26 -13.01 11.05 2.84
CA GLY A 26 -14.03 11.25 3.87
C GLY A 26 -14.92 10.03 4.13
N HIS A 27 -14.57 8.85 3.59
CA HIS A 27 -15.30 7.62 3.84
C HIS A 27 -14.78 6.96 5.13
N MET A 28 -15.65 6.78 6.11
CA MET A 28 -15.40 5.98 7.30
C MET A 28 -16.47 4.89 7.39
N GLY A 29 -16.08 3.62 7.27
CA GLY A 29 -17.04 2.50 7.43
C GLY A 29 -16.84 1.32 6.48
N SER A 30 -17.94 0.63 6.18
CA SER A 30 -18.08 -0.78 5.73
C SER A 30 -17.20 -1.28 4.57
N LEU A 31 -16.58 -0.38 3.81
CA LEU A 31 -15.69 -0.70 2.69
C LEU A 31 -14.23 -0.89 3.11
N MET A 32 -13.87 -0.47 4.33
CA MET A 32 -12.54 -0.60 4.90
C MET A 32 -12.30 -2.02 5.43
N VAL A 33 -11.07 -2.53 5.30
CA VAL A 33 -10.69 -3.81 5.90
C VAL A 33 -10.76 -3.74 7.42
N ALA A 34 -10.28 -2.63 7.99
CA ALA A 34 -10.55 -2.31 9.38
C ALA A 34 -11.88 -1.57 9.45
N GLN A 35 -12.92 -2.23 10.01
CA GLN A 35 -14.25 -1.63 10.19
C GLN A 35 -14.21 -0.29 10.95
N THR A 36 -13.17 -0.12 11.77
CA THR A 36 -12.83 1.15 12.40
C THR A 36 -11.35 1.44 12.12
N PRO A 37 -11.00 2.57 11.47
CA PRO A 37 -9.61 2.96 11.32
C PRO A 37 -8.97 3.21 12.67
N SER A 38 -7.79 2.63 12.91
CA SER A 38 -7.03 2.97 14.10
C SER A 38 -6.53 4.43 14.00
N PRO A 39 -6.31 5.12 15.14
CA PRO A 39 -5.78 6.49 15.13
C PRO A 39 -4.47 6.63 14.34
N ALA A 40 -3.62 5.59 14.34
CA ALA A 40 -2.38 5.56 13.56
C ALA A 40 -2.65 5.54 12.05
N VAL A 41 -3.65 4.81 11.57
CA VAL A 41 -4.03 4.77 10.15
C VAL A 41 -4.59 6.11 9.71
N SER A 42 -5.42 6.76 10.54
CA SER A 42 -5.93 8.11 10.26
C SER A 42 -4.80 9.15 10.22
N ALA A 43 -3.80 9.04 11.10
CA ALA A 43 -2.63 9.90 11.07
C ALA A 43 -1.80 9.70 9.78
N ILE A 44 -1.53 8.45 9.40
CA ILE A 44 -0.83 8.11 8.14
C ILE A 44 -1.60 8.61 6.92
N ALA A 45 -2.94 8.48 6.94
CA ALA A 45 -3.77 9.08 5.91
C ALA A 45 -3.48 10.58 5.89
N GLY A 46 -3.55 11.29 7.02
CA GLY A 46 -3.17 12.70 7.16
C GLY A 46 -1.92 13.11 6.38
N PHE A 47 -0.81 12.38 6.55
CA PHE A 47 0.49 12.67 5.94
C PHE A 47 0.60 12.40 4.44
N LEU A 48 -0.13 11.41 3.90
CA LEU A 48 0.01 11.08 2.47
C LEU A 48 -0.98 11.87 1.61
N ARG A 49 -0.50 12.45 0.50
CA ARG A 49 -1.36 13.01 -0.54
C ARG A 49 -2.04 11.90 -1.34
N VAL A 50 -3.19 12.22 -1.93
CA VAL A 50 -3.97 11.26 -2.73
C VAL A 50 -3.14 10.71 -3.89
N GLU A 51 -2.37 11.58 -4.55
CA GLU A 51 -1.50 11.23 -5.67
C GLU A 51 -0.43 10.23 -5.25
N GLN A 52 0.13 10.39 -4.04
CA GLN A 52 1.13 9.48 -3.48
C GLN A 52 0.52 8.11 -3.18
N ILE A 53 -0.69 8.09 -2.60
CA ILE A 53 -1.43 6.85 -2.33
C ILE A 53 -1.73 6.10 -3.64
N VAL A 54 -2.20 6.80 -4.67
CA VAL A 54 -2.49 6.22 -5.99
C VAL A 54 -1.23 5.71 -6.68
N ALA A 55 -0.13 6.46 -6.63
CA ALA A 55 1.16 6.04 -7.19
C ALA A 55 1.69 4.77 -6.53
N LEU A 56 1.61 4.69 -5.19
CA LEU A 56 1.99 3.51 -4.43
C LEU A 56 1.10 2.30 -4.78
N ALA A 57 -0.22 2.50 -4.91
CA ALA A 57 -1.15 1.44 -5.27
C ALA A 57 -0.88 0.89 -6.68
N GLY A 58 -0.61 1.79 -7.64
CA GLY A 58 -0.20 1.42 -9.00
C GLY A 58 1.08 0.59 -9.03
N ARG A 59 2.08 0.95 -8.21
CA ARG A 59 3.33 0.18 -8.10
C ARG A 59 3.12 -1.20 -7.49
N ILE A 60 2.31 -1.33 -6.43
CA ILE A 60 1.97 -2.65 -5.87
C ILE A 60 1.29 -3.53 -6.91
N HIS A 61 0.35 -2.97 -7.67
CA HIS A 61 -0.32 -3.69 -8.75
C HIS A 61 0.68 -4.14 -9.83
N TRP A 62 1.60 -3.25 -10.22
CA TRP A 62 2.66 -3.57 -11.17
C TRP A 62 3.61 -4.66 -10.65
N ILE A 63 4.02 -4.60 -9.38
CA ILE A 63 4.86 -5.64 -8.76
C ILE A 63 4.11 -6.97 -8.73
N ARG A 64 2.83 -6.98 -8.33
CA ARG A 64 2.00 -8.20 -8.27
C ARG A 64 1.85 -8.85 -9.65
N THR A 65 1.65 -8.07 -10.71
CA THR A 65 1.57 -8.58 -12.08
C THR A 65 2.93 -9.01 -12.62
N SER A 66 4.00 -8.33 -12.22
CA SER A 66 5.39 -8.64 -12.60
C SER A 66 5.98 -9.84 -11.85
N LEU A 67 5.49 -10.12 -10.64
CA LEU A 67 5.83 -11.30 -9.83
C LEU A 67 5.42 -12.60 -10.50
N ILE A 68 4.39 -12.56 -11.36
CA ILE A 68 3.96 -13.67 -12.21
C ILE A 68 4.99 -13.91 -13.34
N ARG A 69 5.73 -12.87 -13.75
CA ARG A 69 6.66 -12.86 -14.91
C ARG A 69 8.14 -13.07 -14.56
N ASN A 70 8.48 -13.56 -13.37
CA ASN A 70 9.85 -13.97 -13.00
C ASN A 70 10.88 -12.83 -12.83
N ILE A 71 10.45 -11.67 -12.31
CA ILE A 71 11.37 -10.61 -11.85
C ILE A 71 11.87 -10.93 -10.42
N ASN A 72 13.13 -10.58 -10.14
CA ASN A 72 13.76 -10.70 -8.81
C ASN A 72 12.90 -9.99 -7.74
N ARG A 73 12.13 -10.80 -7.03
CA ARG A 73 11.00 -10.38 -6.17
C ARG A 73 11.44 -9.52 -5.01
N GLN A 74 12.57 -9.91 -4.42
CA GLN A 74 13.18 -9.23 -3.30
C GLN A 74 13.60 -7.80 -3.68
N LEU A 75 14.27 -7.62 -4.83
CA LEU A 75 14.64 -6.31 -5.35
C LEU A 75 13.41 -5.41 -5.61
N ALA A 76 12.32 -5.98 -6.13
CA ALA A 76 11.09 -5.23 -6.36
C ALA A 76 10.43 -4.77 -5.05
N LEU A 77 10.42 -5.63 -4.03
CA LEU A 77 9.91 -5.29 -2.70
C LEU A 77 10.79 -4.25 -1.99
N GLU A 78 12.11 -4.41 -2.05
CA GLU A 78 13.06 -3.45 -1.47
C GLU A 78 12.91 -2.07 -2.12
N ALA A 79 12.81 -2.00 -3.45
CA ALA A 79 12.54 -0.76 -4.17
C ALA A 79 11.18 -0.12 -3.79
N LEU A 80 10.18 -0.93 -3.46
CA LEU A 80 8.90 -0.42 -2.98
C LEU A 80 9.02 0.18 -1.59
N LEU A 81 9.64 -0.54 -0.65
CA LEU A 81 9.81 -0.11 0.74
C LEU A 81 10.69 1.14 0.84
N LEU A 82 11.77 1.21 0.05
CA LEU A 82 12.63 2.40 -0.01
C LEU A 82 11.86 3.62 -0.47
N GLN A 83 11.07 3.51 -1.54
CA GLN A 83 10.29 4.64 -2.01
C GLN A 83 9.17 5.01 -1.03
N LEU A 84 8.51 4.03 -0.39
CA LEU A 84 7.50 4.33 0.63
C LEU A 84 8.11 5.12 1.81
N ARG A 85 9.32 4.75 2.23
CA ARG A 85 10.09 5.52 3.21
C ARG A 85 10.39 6.94 2.72
N ASP A 86 10.82 7.09 1.47
CA ASP A 86 11.20 8.39 0.92
C ASP A 86 9.98 9.33 0.76
N GLU A 87 8.82 8.80 0.36
CA GLU A 87 7.56 9.55 0.28
C GLU A 87 7.09 10.02 1.67
N ILE A 88 7.24 9.17 2.71
CA ILE A 88 6.93 9.53 4.10
C ILE A 88 7.92 10.55 4.68
N ARG A 89 9.17 10.57 4.20
CA ARG A 89 10.24 11.46 4.68
C ARG A 89 10.34 12.79 3.92
N SER A 90 9.64 12.97 2.81
CA SER A 90 9.75 14.19 1.99
C SER A 90 8.95 15.40 2.52
N GLU A 91 8.47 15.31 3.76
CA GLU A 91 7.91 16.42 4.56
C GLU A 91 8.91 16.87 5.63
#